data_AF-A0A0C2D7C9-F1
#
_entry.id   AF-A0A0C2D7C9-F1
#
_cell.length_a   1.000
_cell.length_b   1.000
_cell.length_c   1.000
_cell.angle_alpha   90.00
_cell.angle_beta   90.00
_cell.angle_gamma   90.00
#
_symmetry.space_group_name_H-M   'P 1'
#
loop_
_entity.id
_entity.type
_entity.pdbx_description
1 polymer ?
#
loop_
_entity_poly.entity_id
_entity_poly.type
_entity_poly.pdbx_seq_one_letter_code
_entity_poly.pdbx_strand_id
1 'polypeptide(L)'
;MKDPLAEDHGLASPTLAQVYLAQGHVEHARTTCKQVLEHDATNGYALALLERLRPVETATLSVRFCASSATGVDLGAGQLEFDWSVPDSLLELPGMPDNTRLDVVFAIAALRDASRGVGPALRYSSVRCLDPSGTHRLDAPLGPASAAVMLVLSPGPRRPKTLLSGHTRRPPARVLAVAEPLSW
;
A
#
# COMPACT_ATOMS: atom_id res chain seq x y z
N MET A 1 49.40 -13.84 29.60
CA MET A 1 48.41 -13.73 28.50
C MET A 1 47.09 -13.36 29.16
N LYS A 2 46.59 -12.15 28.90
CA LYS A 2 45.30 -11.65 29.39
C LYS A 2 44.27 -12.03 28.33
N ASP A 3 43.30 -12.85 28.69
CA ASP A 3 42.09 -13.00 27.88
C ASP A 3 41.42 -11.63 27.75
N PRO A 4 41.11 -11.16 26.53
CA PRO A 4 40.27 -9.99 26.39
C PRO A 4 38.87 -10.39 26.87
N LEU A 5 38.39 -9.67 27.88
CA LEU A 5 37.01 -9.72 28.35
C LEU A 5 36.09 -9.51 27.15
N ALA A 6 35.55 -10.60 26.64
CA ALA A 6 34.24 -10.58 26.05
C ALA A 6 33.24 -10.04 27.10
N GLU A 7 32.12 -9.54 26.59
CA GLU A 7 30.86 -9.32 27.30
C GLU A 7 30.48 -7.85 27.56
N ASP A 8 30.31 -7.13 26.46
CA ASP A 8 29.40 -5.99 26.35
C ASP A 8 27.92 -6.48 26.32
N HIS A 9 27.55 -7.37 27.26
CA HIS A 9 26.27 -8.11 27.27
C HIS A 9 25.26 -7.57 28.29
N GLY A 10 25.59 -6.50 29.02
CA GLY A 10 24.76 -6.00 30.13
C GLY A 10 23.62 -5.05 29.76
N LEU A 11 23.53 -4.57 28.52
CA LEU A 11 22.57 -3.51 28.16
C LEU A 11 21.36 -4.01 27.37
N ALA A 12 21.39 -5.23 26.82
CA ALA A 12 20.26 -5.77 26.07
C ALA A 12 19.13 -6.14 27.05
N SER A 13 18.16 -5.25 27.17
CA SER A 13 16.93 -5.49 27.91
C SER A 13 15.71 -5.27 27.01
N PRO A 14 14.60 -5.98 27.27
CA PRO A 14 13.38 -5.74 26.53
C PRO A 14 12.88 -4.29 26.65
N THR A 15 13.14 -3.63 27.79
CA THR A 15 12.83 -2.22 28.01
C THR A 15 13.64 -1.31 27.08
N LEU A 16 14.93 -1.61 26.86
CA LEU A 16 15.77 -0.86 25.91
C LEU A 16 15.24 -0.97 24.48
N ALA A 17 14.80 -2.17 24.07
CA ALA A 17 14.17 -2.35 22.76
C ALA A 17 12.88 -1.51 22.61
N GLN A 18 12.09 -1.39 23.67
CA GLN A 18 10.91 -0.52 23.68
C GLN A 18 11.28 0.97 23.54
N VAL A 19 12.36 1.42 24.18
CA VAL A 19 12.86 2.80 24.05
C VAL A 19 13.30 3.07 22.61
N TYR A 20 14.05 2.16 21.97
CA TYR A 20 14.43 2.30 20.57
C TYR A 20 13.21 2.38 19.65
N LEU A 21 12.19 1.56 19.90
CA LEU A 21 10.94 1.59 19.14
C LEU A 21 10.21 2.93 19.31
N ALA A 22 10.13 3.45 20.54
CA ALA A 22 9.49 4.75 20.83
C ALA A 22 10.22 5.93 20.15
N GLN A 23 11.53 5.80 19.89
CA GLN A 23 12.34 6.77 19.18
C GLN A 23 12.32 6.60 17.65
N GLY A 24 11.63 5.58 17.13
CA GLY A 24 11.60 5.27 15.70
C GLY A 24 12.82 4.47 15.19
N HIS A 25 13.70 4.01 16.07
CA HIS A 25 14.86 3.19 15.73
C HIS A 25 14.48 1.69 15.64
N VAL A 26 13.64 1.35 14.66
CA VAL A 26 13.04 0.01 14.49
C VAL A 26 14.09 -1.11 14.38
N GLU A 27 15.16 -0.89 13.62
CA GLU A 27 16.22 -1.90 13.43
C GLU A 27 17.04 -2.15 14.70
N HIS A 28 17.27 -1.10 15.50
CA HIS A 28 17.95 -1.25 16.79
C HIS A 28 17.06 -2.01 17.77
N ALA A 29 15.76 -1.68 17.84
CA ALA A 29 14.79 -2.41 18.64
C ALA A 29 14.75 -3.91 18.27
N ARG A 30 14.75 -4.23 16.96
CA ARG A 30 14.78 -5.61 16.44
C ARG A 30 16.05 -6.34 16.89
N THR A 31 17.20 -5.70 16.77
CA THR A 31 18.50 -6.28 17.13
C THR A 31 18.57 -6.57 18.64
N THR A 32 18.13 -5.61 19.47
CA THR A 32 18.06 -5.80 20.93
C THR A 32 17.10 -6.91 21.33
N CYS A 33 15.94 -7.05 20.68
CA CYS A 33 15.02 -8.17 20.95
C CYS A 33 15.66 -9.52 20.62
N LYS A 34 16.40 -9.62 19.50
CA LYS A 34 17.13 -10.85 19.13
C LYS A 34 18.18 -11.22 20.17
N GLN A 35 18.98 -10.25 20.62
CA GLN A 35 19.99 -10.45 21.66
C GLN A 35 19.35 -10.93 22.97
N VAL A 36 18.22 -10.34 23.39
CA VAL A 36 17.51 -10.81 24.59
C VAL A 36 17.04 -12.27 24.43
N LEU A 37 16.54 -12.64 23.25
CA LEU A 37 16.06 -14.00 22.97
C LEU A 37 17.20 -15.02 22.80
N GLU A 38 18.40 -14.59 22.42
CA GLU A 38 19.60 -15.44 22.42
C GLU A 38 20.00 -15.84 23.85
N HIS A 39 19.79 -14.97 24.84
CA HIS A 39 20.08 -15.25 26.25
C HIS A 39 18.90 -15.96 26.95
N ASP A 40 17.66 -15.57 26.64
CA ASP A 40 16.43 -16.17 27.16
C ASP A 40 15.39 -16.31 26.04
N ALA A 41 15.35 -17.48 25.41
CA ALA A 41 14.42 -17.79 24.33
C ALA A 41 12.95 -17.77 24.75
N THR A 42 12.65 -17.80 26.05
CA THR A 42 11.28 -17.82 26.60
C THR A 42 10.80 -16.45 27.06
N ASN A 43 11.59 -15.39 26.84
CA ASN A 43 11.23 -14.05 27.24
C ASN A 43 9.99 -13.54 26.48
N GLY A 44 8.82 -13.68 27.10
CA GLY A 44 7.53 -13.36 26.47
C GLY A 44 7.40 -11.90 26.03
N TYR A 45 8.07 -10.97 26.70
CA TYR A 45 8.01 -9.55 26.34
C TYR A 45 8.86 -9.25 25.10
N ALA A 46 10.05 -9.83 25.00
CA ALA A 46 10.87 -9.73 23.79
C ALA A 46 10.18 -10.40 22.58
N LEU A 47 9.52 -11.55 22.77
CA LEU A 47 8.70 -12.20 21.74
C LEU A 47 7.56 -11.30 21.27
N ALA A 48 6.79 -10.73 22.21
CA ALA A 48 5.68 -9.83 21.88
C ALA A 48 6.14 -8.56 21.15
N LEU A 49 7.28 -7.97 21.56
CA LEU A 49 7.87 -6.83 20.85
C LEU A 49 8.34 -7.23 19.46
N LEU A 50 8.97 -8.39 19.30
CA LEU A 50 9.44 -8.86 18.00
C LEU A 50 8.28 -9.12 17.04
N GLU A 51 7.15 -9.65 17.52
CA GLU A 51 5.91 -9.76 16.76
C GLU A 51 5.37 -8.38 16.34
N ARG A 52 5.39 -7.38 17.23
CA ARG A 52 5.00 -6.00 16.90
C ARG A 52 5.95 -5.32 15.92
N LEU A 53 7.22 -5.72 15.92
CA LEU A 53 8.27 -5.26 15.02
C LEU A 53 8.30 -6.05 13.70
N ARG A 54 7.47 -7.09 13.53
CA ARG A 54 7.33 -7.73 12.23
C ARG A 54 6.93 -6.66 11.23
N PRO A 55 7.58 -6.61 10.05
CA PRO A 55 7.13 -5.73 8.99
C PRO A 55 5.64 -5.99 8.80
N VAL A 56 4.81 -4.98 9.02
CA VAL A 56 3.42 -5.08 8.59
C VAL A 56 3.51 -5.15 7.09
N GLU A 57 3.19 -6.31 6.53
CA GLU A 57 3.07 -6.46 5.09
C GLU A 57 2.03 -5.45 4.60
N THR A 58 2.49 -4.38 3.97
CA THR A 58 1.64 -3.33 3.43
C THR A 58 1.58 -3.44 1.93
N ALA A 59 0.40 -3.23 1.37
CA ALA A 59 0.26 -3.04 -0.06
C ALA A 59 1.00 -1.76 -0.49
N THR A 60 1.61 -1.79 -1.67
CA THR A 60 2.22 -0.63 -2.30
C THR A 60 1.43 -0.25 -3.55
N LEU A 61 1.37 1.05 -3.81
CA LEU A 61 0.78 1.61 -5.02
C LEU A 61 1.57 2.86 -5.38
N SER A 62 2.05 2.92 -6.61
CA SER A 62 2.71 4.10 -7.17
C SER A 62 2.06 4.49 -8.49
N VAL A 63 2.12 5.77 -8.80
CA VAL A 63 1.65 6.32 -10.07
C VAL A 63 2.71 7.27 -10.59
N ARG A 64 2.97 7.21 -11.90
CA ARG A 64 3.89 8.13 -12.57
C ARG A 64 3.36 8.54 -13.94
N PHE A 65 3.70 9.76 -14.35
CA PHE A 65 3.45 10.22 -15.70
C PHE A 65 4.65 9.88 -16.59
N CYS A 66 4.39 9.17 -17.68
CA CYS A 66 5.36 8.84 -18.72
C CYS A 66 5.06 9.68 -19.96
N ALA A 67 5.87 10.71 -20.21
CA ALA A 67 5.76 11.51 -21.43
C ALA A 67 5.98 10.63 -22.67
N SER A 68 5.11 10.74 -23.67
CA SER A 68 5.28 10.01 -24.93
C SER A 68 6.35 10.70 -25.78
N SER A 69 7.40 9.97 -26.14
CA SER A 69 8.45 10.47 -27.04
C SER A 69 8.09 10.30 -28.53
N ALA A 70 6.91 9.78 -28.86
CA ALA A 70 6.66 9.16 -30.15
C ALA A 70 6.53 10.13 -31.34
N THR A 71 6.26 11.43 -31.14
CA THR A 71 5.90 12.29 -32.29
C THR A 71 6.37 13.75 -32.21
N GLY A 72 7.20 14.16 -31.24
CA GLY A 72 7.90 15.46 -31.26
C GLY A 72 7.04 16.73 -31.34
N VAL A 73 5.70 16.64 -31.29
CA VAL A 73 4.80 17.78 -31.55
C VAL A 73 3.70 17.95 -30.49
N ASP A 74 3.37 16.94 -29.68
CA ASP A 74 2.31 17.07 -28.68
C ASP A 74 2.88 17.28 -27.26
N LEU A 75 3.15 18.56 -26.94
CA LEU A 75 3.33 19.01 -25.56
C LEU A 75 2.09 18.63 -24.74
N GLY A 76 2.21 17.60 -23.90
CA GLY A 76 1.14 17.12 -23.02
C GLY A 76 0.57 15.74 -23.37
N ALA A 77 1.07 15.04 -24.38
CA ALA A 77 0.73 13.64 -24.62
C ALA A 77 1.61 12.71 -23.77
N GLY A 78 0.97 11.84 -22.98
CA GLY A 78 1.67 10.87 -22.15
C GLY A 78 0.74 9.80 -21.61
N GLN A 79 1.30 8.90 -20.81
CA GLN A 79 0.57 7.82 -20.16
C GLN A 79 0.76 7.89 -18.66
N LEU A 80 -0.31 7.61 -17.91
CA LEU A 80 -0.23 7.29 -16.51
C LEU A 80 0.13 5.81 -16.38
N GLU A 81 1.25 5.54 -15.72
CA GLU A 81 1.63 4.19 -15.35
C GLU A 81 1.35 4.00 -13.86
N PHE A 82 0.58 2.95 -13.56
CA PHE A 82 0.27 2.50 -12.21
C PHE A 82 1.06 1.23 -11.94
N ASP A 83 1.70 1.16 -10.78
CA ASP A 83 2.39 -0.04 -10.31
C ASP A 83 1.90 -0.38 -8.91
N TRP A 84 1.52 -1.63 -8.67
CA TRP A 84 0.99 -2.09 -7.40
C TRP A 84 1.58 -3.43 -6.99
N SER A 85 1.63 -3.66 -5.67
CA SER A 85 1.94 -4.95 -5.07
C SER A 85 1.12 -5.13 -3.79
N VAL A 86 0.44 -6.26 -3.68
CA VAL A 86 -0.37 -6.64 -2.50
C VAL A 86 0.15 -7.96 -1.96
N PRO A 87 0.65 -7.99 -0.71
CA PRO A 87 1.00 -9.23 -0.03
C PRO A 87 -0.21 -10.16 0.13
N ASP A 88 0.00 -11.47 -0.02
CA ASP A 88 -1.08 -12.48 0.06
C ASP A 88 -1.79 -12.47 1.42
N SER A 89 -1.07 -12.13 2.50
CA SER A 89 -1.64 -11.99 3.85
C SER A 89 -2.76 -10.95 3.93
N LEU A 90 -2.75 -9.93 3.06
CA LEU A 90 -3.81 -8.92 2.96
C LEU A 90 -5.00 -9.38 2.12
N LEU A 91 -4.85 -10.46 1.34
CA LEU A 91 -5.92 -11.04 0.53
C LEU A 91 -6.69 -12.12 1.30
N GLU A 92 -6.04 -12.83 2.23
CA GLU A 92 -6.61 -13.94 3.02
C GLU A 92 -7.39 -13.50 4.28
N LEU A 93 -7.83 -12.24 4.34
CA LEU A 93 -8.47 -11.69 5.54
C LEU A 93 -9.78 -12.42 5.88
N PRO A 94 -9.97 -12.83 7.16
CA PRO A 94 -11.19 -13.50 7.59
C PRO A 94 -12.42 -12.61 7.35
N GLY A 95 -13.44 -13.18 6.70
CA GLY A 95 -14.69 -12.49 6.38
C GLY A 95 -14.72 -11.83 4.99
N MET A 96 -13.65 -11.92 4.20
CA MET A 96 -13.71 -11.54 2.79
C MET A 96 -14.41 -12.63 1.97
N PRO A 97 -15.35 -12.27 1.08
CA PRO A 97 -16.02 -13.25 0.25
C PRO A 97 -15.09 -13.77 -0.84
N ASP A 98 -15.27 -15.02 -1.27
CA ASP A 98 -14.47 -15.66 -2.34
C ASP A 98 -14.49 -14.90 -3.68
N ASN A 99 -15.42 -13.95 -3.85
CA ASN A 99 -15.56 -13.13 -5.06
C ASN A 99 -14.91 -11.75 -4.95
N THR A 100 -14.03 -11.55 -3.98
CA THR A 100 -13.31 -10.29 -3.78
C THR A 100 -12.55 -9.86 -5.04
N ARG A 101 -12.50 -8.56 -5.30
CA ARG A 101 -11.81 -7.95 -6.43
C ARG A 101 -10.83 -6.91 -5.94
N LEU A 102 -9.68 -6.88 -6.60
CA LEU A 102 -8.67 -5.83 -6.41
C LEU A 102 -8.83 -4.83 -7.56
N ASP A 103 -9.00 -3.56 -7.23
CA ASP A 103 -9.19 -2.48 -8.19
C ASP A 103 -8.28 -1.30 -7.86
N VAL A 104 -7.64 -0.72 -8.86
CA VAL A 104 -7.04 0.62 -8.79
C VAL A 104 -8.11 1.63 -9.15
N VAL A 105 -8.51 2.46 -8.20
CA VAL A 105 -9.50 3.52 -8.38
C VAL A 105 -8.77 4.85 -8.46
N PHE A 106 -9.11 5.68 -9.43
CA PHE A 106 -8.45 6.97 -9.62
C PHE A 106 -9.41 8.06 -10.04
N ALA A 107 -9.06 9.28 -9.64
CA ALA A 107 -9.73 10.50 -10.01
C ALA A 107 -8.71 11.43 -10.68
N ILE A 108 -9.04 11.92 -11.88
CA ILE A 108 -8.21 12.86 -12.62
C ILE A 108 -8.96 14.19 -12.73
N ALA A 109 -8.33 15.25 -12.23
CA ALA A 109 -8.76 16.62 -12.42
C ALA A 109 -7.90 17.24 -13.52
N ALA A 110 -8.50 17.59 -14.65
CA ALA A 110 -7.82 18.27 -15.74
C ALA A 110 -8.32 19.71 -15.86
N LEU A 111 -7.39 20.66 -16.01
CA LEU A 111 -7.73 22.04 -16.33
C LEU A 111 -8.07 22.10 -17.82
N ARG A 112 -9.35 22.20 -18.14
CA ARG A 112 -9.75 22.48 -19.52
C ARG A 112 -9.49 23.94 -19.83
N ASP A 113 -9.17 24.19 -21.09
CA ASP A 113 -8.90 25.52 -21.61
C ASP A 113 -10.03 26.49 -21.22
N ALA A 114 -9.68 27.47 -20.38
CA ALA A 114 -10.60 28.42 -19.78
C ALA A 114 -11.34 29.26 -20.83
N SER A 115 -10.83 29.28 -22.07
CA SER A 115 -11.41 29.94 -23.24
C SER A 115 -12.84 29.48 -23.56
N ARG A 116 -13.25 28.26 -23.15
CA ARG A 116 -14.61 27.72 -23.38
C ARG A 116 -15.56 27.80 -22.18
N GLY A 117 -15.15 28.40 -21.06
CA GLY A 117 -16.02 28.60 -19.89
C GLY A 117 -16.45 27.31 -19.17
N VAL A 118 -15.80 26.17 -19.44
CA VAL A 118 -16.07 24.90 -18.76
C VAL A 118 -15.08 24.76 -17.61
N GLY A 119 -15.58 24.67 -16.38
CA GLY A 119 -14.76 24.47 -15.18
C GLY A 119 -13.94 23.18 -15.19
N PRO A 120 -13.11 22.95 -14.15
CA PRO A 120 -12.27 21.75 -14.06
C PRO A 120 -13.12 20.48 -14.20
N ALA A 121 -12.72 19.60 -15.11
CA ALA A 121 -13.42 18.34 -15.33
C ALA A 121 -12.79 17.27 -14.44
N LEU A 122 -13.55 16.80 -13.46
CA LEU A 122 -13.17 15.68 -12.60
C LEU A 122 -13.73 14.39 -13.19
N ARG A 123 -12.83 13.45 -13.54
CA ARG A 123 -13.20 12.13 -14.07
C ARG A 123 -12.78 11.04 -13.10
N TYR A 124 -13.73 10.17 -12.76
CA TYR A 124 -13.48 8.97 -11.96
C TYR A 124 -13.43 7.75 -12.87
N SER A 125 -12.49 6.85 -12.60
CA SER A 125 -12.37 5.59 -13.31
C SER A 125 -11.71 4.54 -12.40
N SER A 126 -11.78 3.29 -12.83
CA SER A 126 -11.18 2.16 -12.13
C SER A 126 -10.60 1.15 -13.11
N VAL A 127 -9.50 0.53 -12.74
CA VAL A 127 -8.89 -0.59 -13.45
C VAL A 127 -8.89 -1.80 -12.53
N ARG A 128 -9.34 -2.94 -13.07
CA ARG A 128 -9.33 -4.19 -12.32
C ARG A 128 -7.94 -4.81 -12.34
N CYS A 129 -7.39 -5.11 -11.17
CA CYS A 129 -6.17 -5.87 -11.02
C CYS A 129 -6.50 -7.36 -11.11
N LEU A 130 -5.88 -8.06 -12.07
CA LEU A 130 -6.03 -9.50 -12.22
C LEU A 130 -5.10 -10.26 -11.27
N ASP A 131 -3.95 -9.66 -10.99
CA ASP A 131 -2.89 -10.22 -10.15
C ASP A 131 -2.62 -9.32 -8.93
N PRO A 132 -2.15 -9.88 -7.80
CA PRO A 132 -1.79 -9.13 -6.59
C PRO A 132 -0.71 -8.08 -6.82
N SER A 133 0.14 -8.29 -7.83
CA SER A 133 1.14 -7.34 -8.28
C SER A 133 1.04 -7.15 -9.78
N GLY A 134 1.22 -5.92 -10.26
CA GLY A 134 1.22 -5.66 -11.68
C GLY A 134 1.40 -4.19 -12.02
N THR A 135 1.43 -3.95 -13.33
CA THR A 135 1.56 -2.61 -13.89
C THR A 135 0.46 -2.39 -14.91
N HIS A 136 -0.08 -1.18 -14.98
CA HIS A 136 -1.08 -0.80 -15.98
C HIS A 136 -0.79 0.59 -16.54
N ARG A 137 -1.08 0.79 -17.83
CA ARG A 137 -0.90 2.08 -18.50
C ARG A 137 -2.21 2.59 -19.06
N LEU A 138 -2.45 3.88 -18.89
CA LEU A 138 -3.63 4.58 -19.37
C LEU A 138 -3.22 5.91 -19.98
N ASP A 139 -3.83 6.30 -21.10
CA ASP A 139 -3.53 7.59 -21.73
C ASP A 139 -3.94 8.75 -20.81
N ALA A 140 -2.97 9.63 -20.53
CA ALA A 140 -3.20 10.82 -19.72
C ALA A 140 -3.98 11.86 -20.55
N PRO A 141 -4.89 12.64 -19.93
CA PRO A 141 -5.45 13.80 -20.60
C PRO A 141 -4.35 14.79 -20.99
N LEU A 142 -4.58 15.47 -22.11
CA LEU A 142 -3.70 16.52 -22.61
C LEU A 142 -3.74 17.74 -21.68
N GLY A 143 -2.57 18.32 -21.46
CA GLY A 143 -2.40 19.54 -20.66
C GLY A 143 -2.28 19.27 -19.15
N PRO A 144 -2.29 20.33 -18.33
CA PRO A 144 -2.03 20.22 -16.90
C PRO A 144 -3.17 19.53 -16.17
N ALA A 145 -2.81 18.53 -15.37
CA ALA A 145 -3.78 17.72 -14.64
C ALA A 145 -3.17 17.14 -13.35
N SER A 146 -4.06 16.76 -12.43
CA SER A 146 -3.71 16.09 -11.18
C SER A 146 -4.49 14.79 -11.03
N ALA A 147 -3.84 13.77 -10.47
CA ALA A 147 -4.42 12.47 -10.21
C ALA A 147 -4.30 12.07 -8.74
N ALA A 148 -5.39 11.52 -8.19
CA ALA A 148 -5.40 10.80 -6.93
C ALA A 148 -5.73 9.34 -7.20
N VAL A 149 -4.94 8.42 -6.66
CA VAL A 149 -5.02 6.99 -6.97
C VAL A 149 -5.03 6.19 -5.67
N MET A 150 -5.93 5.22 -5.57
CA MET A 150 -6.06 4.32 -4.42
C MET A 150 -6.20 2.88 -4.90
N LEU A 151 -5.63 1.95 -4.13
CA LEU A 151 -5.77 0.52 -4.33
C LEU A 151 -6.83 0.01 -3.36
N VAL A 152 -7.87 -0.62 -3.90
CA VAL A 152 -9.06 -0.98 -3.14
C VAL A 152 -9.37 -2.46 -3.31
N LEU A 153 -9.66 -3.10 -2.19
CA LEU A 153 -10.22 -4.44 -2.13
C LEU A 153 -11.74 -4.31 -2.01
N SER A 154 -12.46 -4.64 -3.08
CA SER A 154 -13.90 -4.50 -3.18
C SER A 154 -14.59 -5.87 -3.22
N PRO A 155 -15.76 -6.04 -2.57
CA PRO A 155 -16.56 -7.25 -2.76
C PRO A 155 -17.02 -7.36 -4.21
N GLY A 156 -16.98 -8.56 -4.78
CA GLY A 156 -17.40 -8.80 -6.16
C GLY A 156 -18.86 -8.41 -6.46
N PRO A 157 -19.25 -8.46 -7.75
CA PRO A 157 -20.61 -8.13 -8.18
C PRO A 157 -21.60 -9.05 -7.48
N ARG A 158 -22.77 -8.50 -7.18
CA ARG A 158 -23.85 -9.26 -6.57
C ARG A 158 -24.21 -10.44 -7.47
N ARG A 159 -24.15 -11.64 -6.91
CA ARG A 159 -24.88 -12.77 -7.49
C ARG A 159 -26.38 -12.44 -7.45
N PRO A 160 -27.15 -12.80 -8.48
CA PRO A 160 -28.59 -12.59 -8.46
C PRO A 160 -29.20 -13.25 -7.22
N LYS A 161 -30.13 -12.56 -6.56
CA LYS A 161 -30.80 -13.05 -5.36
C LYS A 161 -31.55 -14.34 -5.71
N THR A 162 -31.18 -15.45 -5.09
CA THR A 162 -32.03 -16.65 -5.06
C THR A 162 -33.07 -16.48 -3.95
N LEU A 163 -34.22 -17.14 -4.04
CA LEU A 163 -35.30 -17.07 -3.04
C LEU A 163 -34.84 -17.48 -1.62
N LEU A 164 -33.71 -18.16 -1.51
CA LEU A 164 -33.09 -18.61 -0.26
C LEU A 164 -31.98 -17.68 0.25
N SER A 165 -31.65 -16.60 -0.48
CA SER A 165 -30.60 -15.67 -0.07
C SER A 165 -31.11 -14.70 0.99
N GLY A 166 -30.73 -14.97 2.25
CA GLY A 166 -30.95 -14.05 3.37
C GLY A 166 -30.33 -12.67 3.11
N HIS A 167 -30.82 -11.65 3.82
CA HIS A 167 -30.29 -10.29 3.72
C HIS A 167 -28.96 -10.17 4.47
N THR A 168 -27.88 -10.69 3.90
CA THR A 168 -26.53 -10.48 4.43
C THR A 168 -26.04 -9.09 4.04
N ARG A 169 -25.57 -8.33 5.03
CA ARG A 169 -24.98 -7.00 4.83
C ARG A 169 -23.69 -7.17 4.01
N ARG A 170 -23.57 -6.46 2.89
CA ARG A 170 -22.36 -6.49 2.05
C ARG A 170 -21.18 -5.96 2.87
N PRO A 171 -20.02 -6.64 2.87
CA PRO A 171 -18.83 -6.08 3.50
C PRO A 171 -18.44 -4.76 2.80
N PRO A 172 -17.92 -3.77 3.54
CA PRO A 172 -17.44 -2.53 2.94
C PRO A 172 -16.21 -2.79 2.07
N ALA A 173 -15.98 -1.93 1.08
CA ALA A 173 -14.70 -1.90 0.38
C ALA A 173 -13.59 -1.42 1.35
N ARG A 174 -12.38 -1.95 1.18
CA ARG A 174 -11.23 -1.63 2.01
C ARG A 174 -10.14 -0.98 1.17
N VAL A 175 -9.62 0.16 1.62
CA VAL A 175 -8.44 0.78 1.01
C VAL A 175 -7.20 0.05 1.51
N LEU A 176 -6.36 -0.40 0.58
CA LEU A 176 -5.10 -1.11 0.87
C LEU A 176 -3.90 -0.17 0.82
N ALA A 177 -3.87 0.70 -0.19
CA ALA A 177 -2.79 1.67 -0.40
C ALA A 177 -3.33 2.92 -1.08
N VAL A 178 -2.65 4.04 -0.90
CA VAL A 178 -2.93 5.32 -1.57
C VAL A 178 -1.61 5.81 -2.16
N ALA A 179 -1.60 6.13 -3.45
CA ALA A 179 -0.42 6.69 -4.08
C ALA A 179 -0.27 8.16 -3.69
N GLU A 180 0.96 8.67 -3.76
CA GLU A 180 1.19 10.11 -3.67
C GLU A 180 0.45 10.85 -4.79
N PRO A 181 -0.14 12.03 -4.52
CA PRO A 181 -0.81 12.83 -5.55
C PRO A 181 0.18 13.19 -6.66
N LEU A 182 -0.21 12.93 -7.90
CA LEU A 182 0.60 13.22 -9.08
C LEU A 182 0.02 14.44 -9.80
N SER A 183 0.87 15.37 -10.21
CA SER A 183 0.51 16.46 -11.11
C SER A 183 1.51 16.54 -12.26
N TRP A 184 1.03 16.86 -13.46
CA TRP A 184 1.82 17.05 -14.68
C TRP A 184 1.25 18.20 -15.51
#